data_AF-A0A7Y9XCE3-F1
#
_entry.id   AF-A0A7Y9XCE3-F1
#
_cell.length_a   1.000
_cell.length_b   1.000
_cell.length_c   1.000
_cell.angle_alpha   90.00
_cell.angle_beta   90.00
_cell.angle_gamma   90.00
#
_symmetry.space_group_name_H-M   'P 1'
#
loop_
_entity.id
_entity.type
_entity.pdbx_description
1 polymer ?
#
loop_
_entity_poly.entity_id
_entity_poly.type
_entity_poly.pdbx_seq_one_letter_code
_entity_poly.pdbx_strand_id
1 'polypeptide(L)'
;MRTETLIAPHGRIVAEYFDIDRSRSIPPQRRPEASRPLDSLPDPDRGFQAVVIGEPQRVFYGSQSTMTSPVFEHYGVQLWVPEIGGPIDPANEAHELIMSMYGGISKGERTRIRTRVRAAMTAQALLKGRYSGGVRRTDTCSWTRARIPTRPELLTARGCTGWPPIPRRLGWCEGSSLST
;
A
#
# COMPACT_ATOMS: atom_id res chain seq x y z
N MET A 1 -25.07 -12.68 12.73
CA MET A 1 -26.39 -12.55 12.06
C MET A 1 -26.35 -12.76 10.54
N ARG A 2 -25.64 -11.97 9.69
CA ARG A 2 -25.68 -12.21 8.23
C ARG A 2 -25.07 -13.54 7.77
N THR A 3 -23.95 -13.93 8.36
CA THR A 3 -23.24 -15.17 7.99
C THR A 3 -24.01 -16.43 8.36
N GLU A 4 -24.61 -16.50 9.54
CA GLU A 4 -25.40 -17.65 9.98
C GLU A 4 -26.64 -17.86 9.10
N THR A 5 -27.34 -16.78 8.74
CA THR A 5 -28.49 -16.84 7.82
C THR A 5 -28.08 -17.33 6.42
N LEU A 6 -26.90 -16.93 5.94
CA LEU A 6 -26.36 -17.42 4.67
C LEU A 6 -26.02 -18.91 4.74
N ILE A 7 -25.43 -19.38 5.83
CA ILE A 7 -24.95 -20.77 5.94
C ILE A 7 -26.08 -21.75 6.25
N ALA A 8 -27.07 -21.36 7.06
CA ALA A 8 -28.14 -22.24 7.53
C ALA A 8 -28.82 -23.11 6.44
N PRO A 9 -29.15 -22.61 5.24
CA PRO A 9 -29.73 -23.45 4.18
C PRO A 9 -28.71 -24.34 3.45
N HIS A 10 -27.41 -24.07 3.56
CA HIS A 10 -26.36 -24.73 2.78
C HIS A 10 -25.45 -25.65 3.61
N GLY A 11 -25.50 -25.57 4.95
CA GLY A 11 -24.68 -26.41 5.81
C GLY A 11 -24.60 -25.92 7.26
N ARG A 12 -23.49 -26.26 7.91
CA ARG A 12 -23.20 -25.89 9.30
C ARG A 12 -21.80 -25.29 9.42
N ILE A 13 -21.64 -24.41 10.40
CA ILE A 13 -20.34 -23.84 10.76
C ILE A 13 -19.55 -24.91 11.53
N VAL A 14 -18.34 -25.24 11.04
CA VAL A 14 -17.47 -26.26 11.65
C VAL A 14 -16.42 -25.61 12.56
N ALA A 15 -15.97 -24.41 12.21
CA ALA A 15 -15.02 -23.60 12.97
C ALA A 15 -15.18 -22.12 12.60
N GLU A 16 -14.83 -21.23 13.52
CA GLU A 16 -14.77 -19.79 13.29
C GLU A 16 -13.37 -19.27 13.62
N TYR A 17 -12.86 -18.36 12.79
CA TYR A 17 -11.51 -17.81 12.92
C TYR A 17 -11.58 -16.28 13.01
N PHE A 18 -11.03 -15.71 14.07
CA PHE A 18 -11.05 -14.26 14.30
C PHE A 18 -9.66 -13.74 14.71
N ASP A 19 -9.06 -12.92 13.85
CA ASP A 19 -7.83 -12.20 14.19
C ASP A 19 -8.15 -10.94 15.02
N ILE A 20 -7.72 -10.93 16.28
CA ILE A 20 -7.79 -9.75 17.17
C ILE A 20 -6.47 -8.97 17.09
N ASP A 21 -6.55 -7.63 17.05
CA ASP A 21 -5.40 -6.72 17.01
C ASP A 21 -4.41 -6.93 15.86
N ARG A 22 -4.84 -7.61 14.79
CA ARG A 22 -4.03 -7.78 13.58
C ARG A 22 -4.41 -6.77 12.51
N SER A 23 -3.39 -6.16 11.93
CA SER A 23 -3.60 -5.21 10.85
C SER A 23 -4.04 -5.93 9.59
N ARG A 24 -5.17 -5.52 9.01
CA ARG A 24 -5.62 -5.99 7.68
C ARG A 24 -4.62 -5.74 6.54
N SER A 25 -3.61 -4.89 6.73
CA SER A 25 -2.53 -4.73 5.73
C SER A 25 -1.58 -5.93 5.66
N ILE A 26 -1.55 -6.77 6.70
CA ILE A 26 -0.80 -8.02 6.71
C ILE A 26 -1.60 -9.04 5.88
N PRO A 27 -1.01 -9.75 4.91
CA PRO A 27 -1.74 -10.78 4.15
C PRO A 27 -2.33 -11.87 5.06
N PRO A 28 -3.50 -12.46 4.73
CA PRO A 28 -4.14 -13.51 5.54
C PRO A 28 -3.21 -14.68 5.91
N GLN A 29 -2.30 -15.06 5.01
CA GLN A 29 -1.30 -16.13 5.20
C GLN A 29 -0.34 -15.86 6.37
N ARG A 30 -0.21 -14.60 6.79
CA ARG A 30 0.70 -14.19 7.88
C ARG A 30 -0.04 -13.79 9.15
N ARG A 31 -1.35 -14.05 9.22
CA ARG A 31 -2.16 -13.80 10.42
C ARG A 31 -2.44 -15.13 11.12
N PRO A 32 -2.37 -15.17 12.46
CA PRO A 32 -2.42 -16.42 13.21
C PRO A 32 -3.73 -17.20 13.05
N GLU A 33 -4.87 -16.53 12.92
CA GLU A 33 -6.16 -17.22 12.75
C GLU A 33 -6.56 -17.34 11.29
N ALA A 34 -6.34 -16.30 10.47
CA ALA A 34 -6.68 -16.39 9.04
C ALA A 34 -5.77 -17.32 8.22
N SER A 35 -4.58 -17.70 8.71
CA SER A 35 -3.75 -18.70 8.03
C SER A 35 -4.29 -20.12 8.23
N ARG A 36 -4.90 -20.44 9.37
CA ARG A 36 -5.38 -21.81 9.68
C ARG A 36 -6.25 -22.45 8.60
N PRO A 37 -7.31 -21.78 8.08
CA PRO A 37 -8.08 -22.37 6.97
C PRO A 37 -7.25 -22.51 5.69
N LEU A 38 -6.29 -21.61 5.44
CA LEU A 38 -5.38 -21.69 4.29
C LEU A 38 -4.40 -22.86 4.42
N ASP A 39 -3.88 -23.10 5.62
CA ASP A 39 -2.93 -24.17 5.93
C ASP A 39 -3.59 -25.56 5.81
N SER A 40 -4.91 -25.63 5.99
CA SER A 40 -5.69 -26.87 5.80
C SER A 40 -6.15 -27.14 4.36
N LEU A 41 -5.97 -26.20 3.43
CA LEU A 41 -6.41 -26.38 2.03
C LEU A 41 -5.78 -27.59 1.32
N PRO A 42 -4.50 -27.93 1.52
CA PRO A 42 -3.89 -29.09 0.87
C PRO A 42 -4.48 -30.43 1.30
N ASP A 43 -5.16 -30.50 2.45
CA ASP A 43 -5.76 -31.72 2.95
C ASP A 43 -7.14 -31.97 2.28
N PRO A 44 -7.30 -33.07 1.52
CA PRO A 44 -8.60 -33.42 0.95
C PRO A 44 -9.64 -33.78 2.02
N ASP A 45 -9.22 -34.25 3.20
CA ASP A 45 -10.07 -34.67 4.32
C ASP A 45 -10.22 -33.58 5.41
N ARG A 46 -9.90 -32.32 5.08
CA ARG A 46 -9.95 -31.13 5.95
C ARG A 46 -11.28 -30.87 6.68
N GLY A 47 -12.37 -31.56 6.31
CA GLY A 47 -13.66 -31.47 6.99
C GLY A 47 -14.52 -30.25 6.63
N PHE A 48 -14.13 -29.44 5.63
CA PHE A 48 -14.93 -28.33 5.11
C PHE A 48 -14.75 -28.13 3.60
N GLN A 49 -15.78 -27.58 2.96
CA GLN A 49 -15.83 -27.38 1.50
C GLN A 49 -15.92 -25.90 1.11
N ALA A 50 -16.21 -25.03 2.08
CA ALA A 50 -16.37 -23.60 1.86
C ALA A 50 -15.82 -22.81 3.03
N VAL A 51 -15.33 -21.61 2.75
CA VAL A 51 -14.91 -20.60 3.73
C VAL A 51 -15.78 -19.37 3.53
N VAL A 52 -16.44 -18.92 4.59
CA VAL A 52 -17.29 -17.73 4.54
C VAL A 52 -16.57 -16.55 5.17
N ILE A 53 -16.43 -15.47 4.41
CA ILE A 53 -15.87 -14.21 4.87
C ILE A 53 -17.01 -13.30 5.32
N GLY A 54 -17.19 -13.15 6.63
CA GLY A 54 -18.27 -12.30 7.16
C GLY A 54 -18.12 -10.81 6.87
N GLU A 55 -16.88 -10.30 6.87
CA GLU A 55 -16.61 -8.88 6.60
C GLU A 55 -15.42 -8.73 5.63
N PRO A 56 -15.67 -8.67 4.31
CA PRO A 56 -14.59 -8.65 3.31
C PRO A 56 -13.66 -7.44 3.45
N GLN A 57 -14.18 -6.28 3.86
CA GLN A 57 -13.37 -5.08 4.19
C GLN A 57 -12.47 -5.22 5.43
N ARG A 58 -12.69 -6.22 6.28
CA ARG A 58 -11.81 -6.52 7.43
C ARG A 58 -10.80 -7.60 7.08
N VAL A 59 -11.14 -8.51 6.18
CA VAL A 59 -10.25 -9.59 5.75
C VAL A 59 -9.22 -9.10 4.75
N PHE A 60 -9.61 -8.34 3.72
CA PHE A 60 -8.70 -7.95 2.63
C PHE A 60 -8.31 -6.47 2.66
N TYR A 61 -7.09 -6.20 2.20
CA TYR A 61 -6.57 -4.85 1.97
C TYR A 61 -5.96 -4.73 0.57
N GLY A 62 -6.43 -3.77 -0.23
CA GLY A 62 -5.96 -3.62 -1.61
C GLY A 62 -6.24 -4.87 -2.45
N SER A 63 -5.27 -5.30 -3.26
CA SER A 63 -5.38 -6.44 -4.18
C SER A 63 -5.22 -7.82 -3.53
N GLN A 64 -5.29 -7.91 -2.19
CA GLN A 64 -5.12 -9.18 -1.48
C GLN A 64 -6.20 -10.23 -1.82
N SER A 65 -7.44 -9.78 -2.08
CA SER A 65 -8.55 -10.65 -2.49
C SER A 65 -8.23 -11.37 -3.80
N THR A 66 -7.78 -10.62 -4.81
CA THR A 66 -7.39 -11.13 -6.13
C THR A 66 -6.26 -12.17 -6.05
N MET A 67 -5.33 -12.04 -5.10
CA MET A 67 -4.24 -13.02 -4.93
C MET A 67 -4.67 -14.27 -4.16
N THR A 68 -5.68 -14.17 -3.30
CA THR A 68 -6.08 -15.28 -2.42
C THR A 68 -7.18 -16.15 -3.05
N SER A 69 -8.07 -15.56 -3.86
CA SER A 69 -9.16 -16.29 -4.51
C SER A 69 -8.69 -17.49 -5.36
N PRO A 70 -7.65 -17.37 -6.22
CA PRO A 70 -7.18 -18.49 -7.03
C PRO A 70 -6.63 -19.66 -6.21
N VAL A 71 -6.14 -19.39 -4.99
CA VAL A 71 -5.65 -20.45 -4.08
C VAL A 71 -6.82 -21.32 -3.62
N PHE A 72 -7.94 -20.70 -3.25
CA PHE A 72 -9.15 -21.45 -2.87
C PHE A 72 -9.70 -22.27 -4.04
N GLU A 73 -9.74 -21.68 -5.24
CA GLU A 73 -10.18 -22.35 -6.46
C GLU A 73 -9.30 -23.57 -6.79
N HIS A 74 -7.98 -23.44 -6.70
CA HIS A 74 -7.03 -24.53 -6.95
C HIS A 74 -7.29 -25.76 -6.07
N TYR A 75 -7.67 -25.56 -4.80
CA TYR A 75 -7.99 -26.64 -3.86
C TYR A 75 -9.48 -27.02 -3.84
N GLY A 76 -10.29 -26.47 -4.75
CA GLY A 76 -11.73 -26.74 -4.84
C GLY A 76 -12.52 -26.30 -3.62
N VAL A 77 -12.04 -25.30 -2.88
CA VAL A 77 -12.74 -24.70 -1.74
C VAL A 77 -13.48 -23.46 -2.19
N GLN A 78 -14.78 -23.38 -1.90
CA GLN A 78 -15.57 -22.24 -2.29
C GLN A 78 -15.38 -21.08 -1.30
N LEU A 79 -15.15 -19.88 -1.81
CA LEU A 79 -15.06 -18.67 -1.00
C LEU A 79 -16.40 -17.92 -1.03
N TRP A 80 -17.03 -17.72 0.12
CA TRP A 80 -18.37 -17.13 0.22
C TRP A 80 -18.31 -15.75 0.85
N VAL A 81 -19.13 -14.84 0.35
CA VAL A 81 -19.28 -13.49 0.89
C VAL A 81 -20.79 -13.19 1.07
N PRO A 82 -21.26 -12.87 2.28
CA PRO A 82 -22.67 -12.61 2.55
C PRO A 82 -23.31 -11.54 1.67
N GLU A 83 -22.53 -10.55 1.23
CA GLU A 83 -23.00 -9.47 0.35
C GLU A 83 -23.29 -9.95 -1.07
N ILE A 84 -22.69 -11.06 -1.51
CA ILE A 84 -22.93 -11.69 -2.81
C ILE A 84 -24.06 -12.73 -2.71
N GLY A 85 -24.32 -13.24 -1.50
CA GLY A 85 -25.37 -14.24 -1.26
C GLY A 85 -24.98 -15.66 -1.70
N GLY A 86 -23.71 -15.92 -1.98
CA GLY A 86 -23.23 -17.21 -2.43
C GLY A 86 -21.72 -17.30 -2.63
N PRO A 87 -21.23 -18.37 -3.29
CA PRO A 87 -19.82 -18.52 -3.64
C PRO A 87 -19.39 -17.47 -4.65
N ILE A 88 -18.17 -16.97 -4.49
CA ILE A 88 -17.50 -16.11 -5.46
C ILE A 88 -17.14 -16.96 -6.68
N ASP A 89 -17.74 -16.60 -7.82
CA ASP A 89 -17.32 -17.05 -9.14
C ASP A 89 -16.20 -16.13 -9.70
N PRO A 90 -14.96 -16.62 -9.87
CA PRO A 90 -13.85 -15.85 -10.43
C PRO A 90 -13.99 -15.57 -11.94
N ALA A 91 -14.82 -16.33 -12.66
CA ALA A 91 -15.12 -16.05 -14.07
C ALA A 91 -16.11 -14.87 -14.24
N ASN A 92 -16.75 -14.44 -13.15
CA ASN A 92 -17.69 -13.33 -13.16
C ASN A 92 -17.02 -12.00 -12.79
N GLU A 93 -16.90 -11.11 -13.77
CA GLU A 93 -16.33 -9.76 -13.61
C GLU A 93 -17.00 -8.94 -12.49
N ALA A 94 -18.30 -9.13 -12.25
CA ALA A 94 -19.01 -8.40 -11.20
C ALA A 94 -18.49 -8.79 -9.80
N HIS A 95 -18.22 -10.08 -9.57
CA HIS A 95 -17.65 -10.54 -8.31
C HIS A 95 -16.21 -10.03 -8.14
N GLU A 96 -15.41 -10.03 -9.21
CA GLU A 96 -14.06 -9.46 -9.17
C GLU A 96 -14.09 -7.97 -8.81
N LEU A 97 -14.97 -7.20 -9.45
CA LEU A 97 -15.13 -5.77 -9.18
C LEU A 97 -15.54 -5.51 -7.72
N ILE A 98 -16.51 -6.27 -7.20
CA ILE A 98 -16.94 -6.18 -5.80
C ILE A 98 -15.77 -6.50 -4.86
N MET A 99 -15.00 -7.55 -5.14
CA MET A 99 -13.83 -7.94 -4.34
C MET A 99 -12.71 -6.88 -4.38
N SER A 100 -12.51 -6.24 -5.52
CA SER A 100 -11.58 -5.11 -5.69
C SER A 100 -12.04 -3.87 -4.90
N MET A 101 -13.34 -3.59 -4.92
CA MET A 101 -13.96 -2.49 -4.18
C MET A 101 -13.71 -2.61 -2.68
N TYR A 102 -13.92 -3.77 -2.07
CA TYR A 102 -13.66 -3.98 -0.63
C TYR A 102 -12.19 -3.72 -0.26
N GLY A 103 -11.27 -4.16 -1.11
CA GLY A 103 -9.84 -3.89 -0.96
C GLY A 103 -9.51 -2.39 -1.07
N GLY A 104 -10.12 -1.71 -2.04
CA GLY A 104 -9.99 -0.27 -2.30
C GLY A 104 -10.50 0.58 -1.14
N ILE A 105 -11.71 0.31 -0.63
CA ILE A 105 -12.31 1.00 0.53
C ILE A 105 -11.39 0.88 1.75
N SER A 106 -10.86 -0.32 2.00
CA SER A 106 -9.96 -0.59 3.12
C SER A 106 -8.65 0.20 3.06
N LYS A 107 -8.09 0.33 1.85
CA LYS A 107 -6.89 1.14 1.58
C LYS A 107 -7.17 2.64 1.68
N GLY A 108 -8.28 3.09 1.10
CA GLY A 108 -8.71 4.48 1.09
C GLY A 108 -8.94 5.02 2.50
N GLU A 109 -9.69 4.29 3.34
CA GLU A 109 -10.01 4.74 4.69
C GLU A 109 -8.76 4.95 5.54
N ARG A 110 -7.82 3.99 5.49
CA ARG A 110 -6.56 4.11 6.22
C ARG A 110 -5.73 5.29 5.72
N THR A 111 -5.72 5.50 4.41
CA THR A 111 -4.98 6.63 3.81
C THR A 111 -5.59 7.95 4.24
N ARG A 112 -6.92 8.07 4.23
CA ARG A 112 -7.64 9.26 4.69
C ARG A 112 -7.34 9.58 6.15
N ILE A 113 -7.43 8.60 7.05
CA ILE A 113 -7.11 8.77 8.47
C ILE A 113 -5.66 9.22 8.63
N ARG A 114 -4.72 8.56 7.96
CA ARG A 114 -3.29 8.89 8.02
C ARG A 114 -3.02 10.33 7.58
N THR A 115 -3.62 10.77 6.48
CA THR A 115 -3.46 12.14 5.97
C THR A 115 -4.03 13.16 6.95
N ARG A 116 -5.24 12.92 7.50
CA ARG A 116 -5.88 13.82 8.47
C ARG A 116 -5.08 13.93 9.77
N VAL A 117 -4.59 12.81 10.30
CA VAL A 117 -3.78 12.78 11.53
C VAL A 117 -2.48 13.56 11.33
N ARG A 118 -1.78 13.33 10.20
CA ARG A 118 -0.55 14.08 9.89
C ARG A 118 -0.82 15.57 9.74
N ALA A 119 -1.87 15.96 9.02
CA ALA A 119 -2.23 17.37 8.86
C ALA A 119 -2.55 18.03 10.21
N ALA A 120 -3.31 17.36 11.08
CA ALA A 120 -3.62 17.86 12.42
C ALA A 120 -2.35 18.00 13.29
N MET A 121 -1.45 17.02 13.26
CA MET A 121 -0.17 17.08 13.99
C MET A 121 0.72 18.23 13.50
N THR A 122 0.82 18.42 12.18
CA THR A 122 1.57 19.54 11.59
C THR A 122 0.97 20.89 11.99
N ALA A 123 -0.36 21.03 11.92
CA ALA A 123 -1.05 22.25 12.34
C ALA A 123 -0.84 22.54 13.84
N GLN A 124 -0.91 21.52 14.69
CA GLN A 124 -0.63 21.68 16.13
C GLN A 124 0.83 22.08 16.39
N ALA A 125 1.79 21.52 15.68
CA ALA A 125 3.21 21.86 15.83
C ALA A 125 3.49 23.32 15.42
N LEU A 126 2.88 23.79 14.33
CA LEU A 126 2.98 25.18 13.86
C LEU A 126 2.30 26.16 14.83
N LEU A 127 1.07 25.86 15.29
CA LEU A 127 0.31 26.74 16.17
C LEU A 127 0.88 26.83 17.59
N LYS A 128 1.41 25.73 18.13
CA LYS A 128 1.95 25.71 19.50
C LYS A 128 3.44 26.04 19.58
N GLY A 129 4.13 26.24 18.45
CA GLY A 129 5.58 26.48 18.39
C GLY A 129 6.42 25.37 19.05
N ARG A 130 5.83 24.19 19.29
CA ARG A 130 6.44 23.08 20.01
C ARG A 130 6.39 21.84 19.15
N TYR A 131 7.57 21.28 18.89
CA TYR A 131 7.74 19.94 18.35
C TYR A 131 7.06 18.92 19.26
N SER A 132 6.02 18.24 18.76
CA SER A 132 5.35 17.13 19.45
C SER A 132 6.15 15.83 19.27
N GLY A 133 7.38 15.84 19.77
CA GLY A 133 8.32 14.73 19.70
C GLY A 133 9.64 15.17 20.32
N GLY A 134 10.10 14.46 21.36
CA GLY A 134 11.35 14.77 22.04
C GLY A 134 12.56 14.59 21.12
N VAL A 135 13.12 15.70 20.63
CA VAL A 135 14.47 16.22 20.92
C VAL A 135 14.59 17.54 20.16
N ARG A 136 14.76 18.64 20.89
CA ARG A 136 15.26 19.89 20.33
C ARG A 136 16.70 19.61 19.89
N ARG A 137 16.97 19.58 18.58
CA ARG A 137 18.31 19.94 18.11
C ARG A 137 18.37 21.45 18.07
N THR A 138 18.86 22.04 19.15
CA THR A 138 19.69 23.22 18.97
C THR A 138 20.92 22.74 18.19
N ASP A 139 21.37 23.59 17.26
CA ASP A 139 22.72 23.61 16.72
C ASP A 139 22.98 22.73 15.47
N THR A 140 22.94 23.42 14.33
CA THR A 140 23.75 23.23 13.09
C THR A 140 23.74 21.86 12.40
N CYS A 141 23.11 21.82 11.21
CA CYS A 141 23.62 21.05 10.08
C CYS A 141 24.00 22.03 8.96
N SER A 142 25.23 22.56 9.00
CA SER A 142 25.88 23.12 7.81
C SER A 142 26.27 21.96 6.91
N TRP A 143 25.61 21.82 5.76
CA TRP A 143 26.11 20.94 4.69
C TRP A 143 27.30 21.61 4.01
N THR A 144 28.53 21.34 4.47
CA THR A 144 29.72 21.68 3.67
C THR A 144 30.04 20.50 2.76
N ARG A 145 29.89 20.72 1.44
CA ARG A 145 30.18 19.73 0.41
C ARG A 145 31.69 19.51 0.31
N ALA A 146 32.21 18.41 0.84
CA ALA A 146 33.58 17.97 0.56
C ALA A 146 33.61 17.15 -0.75
N ARG A 147 34.58 17.43 -1.62
CA ARG A 147 34.84 16.62 -2.82
C ARG A 147 36.02 15.69 -2.51
N ILE A 148 35.78 14.37 -2.49
CA ILE A 148 36.82 13.36 -2.34
C ILE A 148 37.49 13.17 -3.71
N PRO A 149 38.81 13.37 -3.85
CA PRO A 149 39.49 13.17 -5.13
C PRO A 149 39.74 11.68 -5.36
N THR A 150 39.20 11.12 -6.45
CA THR A 150 39.49 9.74 -6.89
C THR A 150 40.50 9.72 -8.02
N ARG A 151 41.79 9.90 -7.69
CA ARG A 151 42.98 9.17 -8.23
C ARG A 151 44.28 9.96 -8.02
N PRO A 152 45.43 9.24 -7.94
CA PRO A 152 46.71 9.85 -7.62
C PRO A 152 47.31 10.57 -8.83
N GLU A 153 48.07 11.59 -8.47
CA GLU A 153 48.89 12.51 -9.25
C GLU A 153 49.68 11.87 -10.40
N LEU A 154 49.75 12.58 -11.53
CA LEU A 154 50.95 12.61 -12.35
C LEU A 154 51.28 14.07 -12.67
N LEU A 155 52.28 14.59 -11.95
CA LEU A 155 53.00 15.80 -12.28
C LEU A 155 53.57 15.68 -13.69
N THR A 156 53.28 16.64 -14.57
CA THR A 156 54.31 17.25 -15.43
C THR A 156 53.82 18.48 -16.21
N ALA A 157 54.65 19.52 -16.10
CA ALA A 157 55.03 20.49 -17.13
C ALA A 157 54.07 21.61 -17.59
N ARG A 158 54.44 22.82 -17.14
CA ARG A 158 54.67 24.05 -17.93
C ARG A 158 53.48 24.75 -18.60
N GLY A 159 53.18 25.94 -18.07
CA GLY A 159 53.30 27.18 -18.85
C GLY A 159 52.07 27.71 -19.60
N CYS A 160 51.98 29.05 -19.58
CA CYS A 160 51.32 29.92 -20.57
C CYS A 160 49.83 30.28 -20.35
N THR A 161 49.64 31.38 -19.61
CA THR A 161 48.98 32.63 -20.06
C THR A 161 47.71 32.58 -20.90
N GLY A 162 46.67 33.26 -20.40
CA GLY A 162 45.71 34.01 -21.22
C GLY A 162 44.38 33.31 -21.49
N TRP A 163 43.34 33.69 -20.75
CA TRP A 163 41.95 33.40 -21.12
C TRP A 163 41.42 34.52 -22.03
N PRO A 164 41.06 34.25 -23.29
CA PRO A 164 40.19 35.16 -24.04
C PRO A 164 38.72 34.86 -23.74
N PRO A 165 37.83 35.87 -23.66
CA PRO A 165 36.40 35.63 -23.54
C PRO A 165 35.79 35.46 -24.93
N ILE A 166 34.98 34.42 -25.15
CA ILE A 166 34.15 34.29 -26.36
C ILE A 166 32.79 33.66 -25.98
N PRO A 167 31.74 33.78 -26.80
CA PRO A 167 30.70 34.81 -26.66
C PRO A 167 29.30 34.18 -26.49
N ARG A 168 28.33 34.93 -25.95
CA ARG A 168 26.90 34.57 -26.05
C ARG A 168 26.26 35.31 -27.21
N ARG A 169 25.97 34.61 -28.31
CA ARG A 169 24.78 34.89 -29.15
C ARG A 169 24.50 33.76 -30.13
N LEU A 170 23.28 33.24 -30.04
CA LEU A 170 22.39 32.66 -31.07
C LEU A 170 21.19 32.20 -30.21
N GLY A 171 20.02 32.83 -30.21
CA GLY A 171 19.32 33.50 -31.29
C GLY A 171 18.06 32.67 -31.57
N TRP A 172 16.95 33.01 -30.92
CA TRP A 172 15.61 32.68 -31.40
C TRP A 172 14.74 33.92 -31.22
N CYS A 173 14.42 34.52 -32.36
CA CYS A 173 13.42 35.55 -32.53
C CYS A 173 12.06 34.88 -32.65
N GLU A 174 11.06 35.38 -31.94
CA GLU A 174 9.72 35.60 -32.51
C GLU A 174 9.30 37.01 -32.09
N GLY A 175 8.96 37.82 -33.10
CA GLY A 175 8.60 39.23 -32.99
C GLY A 175 7.25 39.45 -32.30
N SER A 176 7.08 40.55 -31.56
CA SER A 176 6.64 41.88 -32.06
C SER A 176 5.11 41.92 -32.21
N SER A 177 4.34 42.89 -31.70
CA SER A 177 4.64 44.20 -31.13
C SER A 177 3.36 44.81 -30.50
N LEU A 178 3.57 45.87 -29.73
CA LEU A 178 2.62 46.69 -28.97
C LEU A 178 1.63 47.54 -29.80
N SER A 179 0.48 47.80 -29.16
CA SER A 179 -0.28 49.06 -28.97
C SER A 179 -0.36 50.14 -30.06
N THR A 180 -1.59 50.56 -30.36
CA THR A 180 -2.07 51.96 -30.22
C THR A 180 -3.56 51.93 -29.89
#